data_AF-A0A6V8DQL3-F1
#
_entry.id   AF-A0A6V8DQL3-F1
#
_cell.length_a   1.000
_cell.length_b   1.000
_cell.length_c   1.000
_cell.angle_alpha   90.00
_cell.angle_beta   90.00
_cell.angle_gamma   90.00
#
_symmetry.space_group_name_H-M   'P 1'
#
loop_
_entity.id
_entity.type
_entity.pdbx_description
1 polymer ?
#
loop_
_entity_poly.entity_id
_entity_poly.type
_entity_poly.pdbx_seq_one_letter_code
_entity_poly.pdbx_strand_id
1 'polypeptide(L)'
;SNNALGYLTVPIDLYNVTDLEFDVHWDLEGSGWDNACIELSNNNGVSWTDISSTGSSSSTTQCRSRAGNIPGSSGYADKDGNIPTLTYGTGSTSTDDSGGMVTISNSVPAANQVNGSLLRFVVQTDASVQYGNPGGNNDPDSREGFSVFAYRTMDWIGDPINAYTIPANATTSGTNDWQFLTLNSGYIDVVHNFEDSTVSSPESDSEPGYTNMYRYSSSSMQACGTERCKWVVSEPSSLYGPQSANSFPYMYKIGVNGGTDQFYESSLVTPQYTVSSIGESSFAWDMSVCLDYGTGAYVYVGGALWMRVNGGQWQHVDHPSYTDRQYSSTSISYTINDGQEIWTRVHCNSNDWDSYEVDLSQYKGDDVQFKFAMGARFSDANSGWHIDNVGIKQGNFSQPGSWTSPIFSIS
;
A
#
# COMPACT_ATOMS: atom_id res chain seq x y z
N SER A 1 43.29 1.53 12.46
CA SER A 1 44.15 1.66 13.67
C SER A 1 44.89 0.38 13.96
N ASN A 2 46.16 0.43 14.42
CA ASN A 2 46.95 -0.76 14.81
C ASN A 2 46.53 -1.27 16.19
N ASN A 3 46.53 -2.58 16.37
CA ASN A 3 46.17 -3.30 17.60
C ASN A 3 44.84 -2.84 18.17
N ALA A 4 43.88 -2.54 17.29
CA ALA A 4 42.59 -2.04 17.66
C ALA A 4 41.57 -3.18 17.77
N LEU A 5 40.63 -3.01 18.68
CA LEU A 5 39.48 -3.87 18.83
C LEU A 5 38.27 -2.98 19.03
N GLY A 6 37.45 -2.88 17.99
CA GLY A 6 36.27 -2.03 17.94
C GLY A 6 34.99 -2.85 17.91
N TYR A 7 33.98 -2.36 18.63
CA TYR A 7 32.66 -2.97 18.69
C TYR A 7 31.59 -1.95 18.34
N LEU A 8 30.66 -2.34 17.47
CA LEU A 8 29.40 -1.63 17.20
C LEU A 8 28.24 -2.56 17.57
N THR A 9 27.41 -2.16 18.54
CA THR A 9 26.34 -3.00 19.09
C THR A 9 24.99 -2.33 18.99
N VAL A 10 23.99 -3.09 18.54
CA VAL A 10 22.58 -2.67 18.41
C VAL A 10 21.63 -3.73 18.99
N PRO A 11 20.48 -3.33 19.56
CA PRO A 11 19.43 -4.27 19.91
C PRO A 11 18.76 -4.83 18.65
N ILE A 12 18.33 -6.09 18.70
CA ILE A 12 17.64 -6.75 17.59
C ILE A 12 16.62 -7.78 18.12
N ASP A 13 15.49 -7.89 17.44
CA ASP A 13 14.53 -8.98 17.66
C ASP A 13 14.78 -10.08 16.61
N LEU A 14 14.98 -11.30 17.09
CA LEU A 14 15.29 -12.47 16.25
C LEU A 14 14.24 -13.57 16.36
N TYR A 15 13.07 -13.29 16.95
CA TYR A 15 12.00 -14.27 16.98
C TYR A 15 11.49 -14.60 15.57
N ASN A 16 11.52 -15.89 15.22
CA ASN A 16 11.22 -16.41 13.88
C ASN A 16 12.13 -15.89 12.75
N VAL A 17 13.34 -15.42 13.07
CA VAL A 17 14.34 -15.00 12.08
C VAL A 17 15.29 -16.17 11.82
N THR A 18 15.39 -16.65 10.57
CA THR A 18 16.32 -17.74 10.23
C THR A 18 17.67 -17.25 9.75
N ASP A 19 17.71 -16.10 9.10
CA ASP A 19 18.91 -15.53 8.52
C ASP A 19 18.93 -14.02 8.70
N LEU A 20 20.15 -13.46 8.75
CA LEU A 20 20.39 -12.03 8.72
C LEU A 20 21.17 -11.71 7.46
N GLU A 21 20.66 -10.76 6.69
CA GLU A 21 21.43 -10.18 5.61
C GLU A 21 22.03 -8.84 6.04
N PHE A 22 23.24 -8.54 5.57
CA PHE A 22 23.96 -7.32 5.88
C PHE A 22 24.49 -6.70 4.61
N ASP A 23 24.29 -5.39 4.46
CA ASP A 23 24.94 -4.60 3.43
C ASP A 23 26.18 -3.97 4.04
N VAL A 24 27.35 -4.43 3.59
CA VAL A 24 28.65 -4.13 4.19
C VAL A 24 29.68 -3.82 3.12
N HIS A 25 30.73 -3.11 3.48
CA HIS A 25 31.95 -2.98 2.68
C HIS A 25 33.12 -3.27 3.60
N TRP A 26 34.12 -3.99 3.10
CA TRP A 26 35.35 -4.24 3.81
C TRP A 26 36.52 -3.86 2.92
N ASP A 27 37.51 -3.25 3.55
CA ASP A 27 38.86 -3.03 3.03
C ASP A 27 39.81 -3.23 4.21
N LEU A 28 40.27 -4.46 4.39
CA LEU A 28 41.04 -4.92 5.54
C LEU A 28 42.16 -5.84 5.03
N GLU A 29 43.30 -5.97 5.74
CA GLU A 29 44.40 -6.85 5.31
C GLU A 29 43.96 -8.32 5.14
N GLY A 30 42.94 -8.75 5.88
CA GLY A 30 42.40 -10.10 5.79
C GLY A 30 43.28 -11.17 6.43
N SER A 31 43.09 -12.42 6.00
CA SER A 31 43.82 -13.58 6.49
C SER A 31 43.76 -13.72 8.03
N GLY A 32 44.90 -13.85 8.72
CA GLY A 32 44.98 -13.86 10.19
C GLY A 32 45.28 -12.50 10.82
N TRP A 33 45.21 -11.42 10.05
CA TRP A 33 45.72 -10.10 10.43
C TRP A 33 44.60 -9.16 10.82
N ASP A 34 43.87 -8.61 9.85
CA ASP A 34 42.83 -7.62 10.09
C ASP A 34 41.51 -8.16 9.54
N ASN A 35 40.54 -8.39 10.41
CA ASN A 35 39.24 -8.90 9.98
C ASN A 35 38.11 -8.38 10.86
N ALA A 36 36.90 -8.53 10.33
CA ALA A 36 35.65 -8.30 10.99
C ALA A 36 34.87 -9.60 11.23
N CYS A 37 34.02 -9.57 12.25
CA CYS A 37 33.10 -10.64 12.61
C CYS A 37 31.75 -10.06 13.02
N ILE A 38 30.70 -10.83 12.84
CA ILE A 38 29.33 -10.51 13.24
C ILE A 38 28.91 -11.52 14.31
N GLU A 39 28.44 -11.01 15.43
CA GLU A 39 28.13 -11.80 16.62
C GLU A 39 26.73 -11.47 17.17
N LEU A 40 26.08 -12.47 17.74
CA LEU A 40 24.78 -12.37 18.39
C LEU A 40 24.87 -12.70 19.87
N SER A 41 24.08 -12.04 20.70
CA SER A 41 23.90 -12.38 22.11
C SER A 41 22.43 -12.51 22.45
N ASN A 42 22.04 -13.64 23.05
CA ASN A 42 20.69 -13.90 23.55
C ASN A 42 20.56 -13.71 25.06
N ASN A 43 21.61 -13.18 25.71
CA ASN A 43 21.69 -13.02 27.16
C ASN A 43 22.25 -11.64 27.55
N ASN A 44 21.84 -10.62 26.80
CA ASN A 44 22.18 -9.21 27.05
C ASN A 44 23.69 -8.96 27.16
N GLY A 45 24.47 -9.60 26.28
CA GLY A 45 25.91 -9.35 26.12
C GLY A 45 26.83 -10.17 27.03
N VAL A 46 26.29 -11.10 27.84
CA VAL A 46 27.11 -11.97 28.71
C VAL A 46 27.92 -12.99 27.91
N SER A 47 27.34 -13.56 26.86
CA SER A 47 28.05 -14.40 25.89
C SER A 47 27.65 -14.06 24.46
N TRP A 48 28.52 -14.42 23.52
CA TRP A 48 28.41 -14.05 22.11
C TRP A 48 28.61 -15.27 21.22
N THR A 49 27.75 -15.38 20.21
CA THR A 49 27.79 -16.40 19.17
C THR A 49 28.23 -15.74 17.87
N ASP A 50 29.35 -16.17 17.29
CA ASP A 50 29.75 -15.71 15.95
C ASP A 50 28.89 -16.40 14.88
N ILE A 51 28.36 -15.61 13.94
CA ILE A 51 27.54 -16.08 12.82
C ILE A 51 28.23 -15.87 11.47
N SER A 52 29.32 -15.11 11.45
CA SER A 52 30.06 -14.77 10.23
C SER A 52 31.18 -15.75 9.93
N SER A 53 31.84 -16.29 10.96
CA SER A 53 32.98 -17.20 10.82
C SER A 53 32.57 -18.66 10.64
N THR A 54 33.35 -19.40 9.85
CA THR A 54 33.19 -20.84 9.68
C THR A 54 33.62 -21.63 10.92
N GLY A 55 32.85 -22.66 11.29
CA GLY A 55 33.25 -23.67 12.27
C GLY A 55 33.34 -23.22 13.73
N SER A 56 33.01 -21.96 14.05
CA SER A 56 33.15 -21.41 15.41
C SER A 56 31.87 -20.65 15.80
N SER A 57 30.97 -21.27 16.57
CA SER A 57 29.91 -20.52 17.28
C SER A 57 30.42 -19.88 18.58
N SER A 58 31.73 -19.99 18.86
CA SER A 58 32.38 -19.56 20.09
C SER A 58 33.27 -18.33 19.85
N SER A 59 33.05 -17.27 20.63
CA SER A 59 33.88 -16.06 20.60
C SER A 59 35.23 -16.19 21.36
N THR A 60 35.66 -17.41 21.71
CA THR A 60 36.88 -17.68 22.49
C THR A 60 38.17 -17.36 21.74
N THR A 61 38.12 -17.44 20.41
CA THR A 61 39.23 -17.01 19.54
C THR A 61 39.02 -15.55 19.15
N GLN A 62 40.11 -14.79 19.08
CA GLN A 62 40.11 -13.42 18.58
C GLN A 62 39.50 -13.34 17.18
N CYS A 63 38.62 -12.36 16.93
CA CYS A 63 37.89 -12.22 15.67
C CYS A 63 38.82 -12.26 14.46
N ARG A 64 39.93 -11.51 14.52
CA ARG A 64 40.94 -11.47 13.46
C ARG A 64 41.59 -12.80 13.09
N SER A 65 41.49 -13.80 13.95
CA SER A 65 42.13 -15.12 13.77
C SER A 65 41.11 -16.26 13.64
N ARG A 66 39.82 -15.96 13.52
CA ARG A 66 38.79 -16.98 13.27
C ARG A 66 38.84 -17.42 11.82
N ALA A 67 38.50 -18.69 11.58
CA ALA A 67 38.43 -19.21 10.22
C ALA A 67 37.15 -18.70 9.52
N GLY A 68 37.29 -18.15 8.31
CA GLY A 68 36.15 -17.65 7.54
C GLY A 68 35.54 -16.36 8.08
N ASN A 69 36.32 -15.56 8.81
CA ASN A 69 36.00 -14.17 9.14
C ASN A 69 36.01 -13.28 7.88
N ILE A 70 35.60 -12.01 8.02
CA ILE A 70 35.49 -11.07 6.89
C ILE A 70 36.76 -10.20 6.81
N PRO A 71 37.54 -10.18 5.73
CA PRO A 71 37.44 -11.02 4.52
C PRO A 71 38.11 -12.40 4.66
N GLY A 72 38.93 -12.62 5.67
CA GLY A 72 39.69 -13.86 5.83
C GLY A 72 40.73 -14.08 4.74
N SER A 73 41.24 -15.30 4.61
CA SER A 73 42.39 -15.59 3.74
C SER A 73 42.06 -15.69 2.25
N SER A 74 40.77 -15.74 1.90
CA SER A 74 40.32 -16.00 0.52
C SER A 74 39.15 -15.13 0.11
N GLY A 75 38.85 -14.08 0.88
CA GLY A 75 37.65 -13.27 0.71
C GLY A 75 36.44 -13.85 1.41
N TYR A 76 35.38 -13.05 1.46
CA TYR A 76 34.11 -13.41 2.05
C TYR A 76 33.02 -13.47 0.98
N ALA A 77 32.22 -14.53 0.98
CA ALA A 77 31.19 -14.70 -0.03
C ALA A 77 30.01 -13.75 0.21
N ASP A 78 29.45 -13.20 -0.87
CA ASP A 78 28.17 -12.54 -0.89
C ASP A 78 27.02 -13.54 -0.63
N LYS A 79 25.79 -13.03 -0.51
CA LYS A 79 24.60 -13.85 -0.27
C LYS A 79 24.34 -14.93 -1.35
N ASP A 80 24.87 -14.74 -2.55
CA ASP A 80 24.73 -15.65 -3.68
C ASP A 80 25.91 -16.64 -3.78
N GLY A 81 26.85 -16.57 -2.85
CA GLY A 81 28.02 -17.45 -2.77
C GLY A 81 29.22 -17.00 -3.61
N ASN A 82 29.20 -15.80 -4.19
CA ASN A 82 30.32 -15.27 -4.97
C ASN A 82 31.29 -14.52 -4.07
N ILE A 83 32.59 -14.63 -4.31
CA ILE A 83 33.59 -13.87 -3.59
C ILE A 83 33.87 -12.57 -4.36
N PRO A 84 33.58 -11.39 -3.80
CA PRO A 84 33.93 -10.11 -4.40
C PRO A 84 35.43 -10.04 -4.67
N THR A 85 35.76 -9.56 -5.86
CA THR A 85 37.15 -9.43 -6.30
C THR A 85 37.37 -8.06 -6.92
N LEU A 86 38.42 -7.38 -6.49
CA LEU A 86 38.85 -6.13 -7.08
C LEU A 86 40.06 -6.39 -7.98
N THR A 87 39.96 -6.01 -9.25
CA THR A 87 41.10 -6.10 -10.19
C THR A 87 41.77 -4.74 -10.34
N TYR A 88 43.07 -4.67 -10.08
CA TYR A 88 43.87 -3.45 -10.20
C TYR A 88 45.16 -3.70 -11.00
N GLY A 89 45.60 -2.68 -11.73
CA GLY A 89 46.77 -2.76 -12.60
C GLY A 89 46.60 -3.79 -13.73
N THR A 90 47.72 -4.40 -14.17
CA THR A 90 47.74 -5.36 -15.28
C THR A 90 47.37 -6.79 -14.83
N GLY A 91 46.22 -6.93 -14.15
CA GLY A 91 45.64 -8.23 -13.80
C GLY A 91 45.89 -8.75 -12.38
N SER A 92 46.22 -7.88 -11.42
CA SER A 92 46.21 -8.27 -10.01
C SER A 92 44.79 -8.29 -9.48
N THR A 93 44.39 -9.34 -8.77
CA THR A 93 43.08 -9.46 -8.15
C THR A 93 43.25 -9.55 -6.64
N SER A 94 42.47 -8.78 -5.88
CA SER A 94 42.34 -8.95 -4.42
C SER A 94 40.92 -9.31 -4.02
N THR A 95 40.80 -9.89 -2.83
CA THR A 95 39.54 -10.27 -2.19
C THR A 95 39.40 -9.68 -0.78
N ASP A 96 40.44 -8.98 -0.34
CA ASP A 96 40.54 -8.35 0.99
C ASP A 96 39.96 -6.92 1.01
N ASP A 97 39.65 -6.40 -0.18
CA ASP A 97 38.76 -5.26 -0.44
C ASP A 97 37.57 -5.74 -1.31
N SER A 98 36.34 -5.41 -0.90
CA SER A 98 35.15 -5.73 -1.69
C SER A 98 34.88 -4.77 -2.85
N GLY A 99 35.59 -3.65 -2.95
CA GLY A 99 35.49 -2.62 -3.99
C GLY A 99 34.19 -1.81 -3.95
N GLY A 100 33.38 -2.02 -2.92
CA GLY A 100 32.08 -1.39 -2.72
C GLY A 100 31.16 -2.21 -1.79
N MET A 101 29.91 -1.76 -1.69
CA MET A 101 28.91 -2.42 -0.86
C MET A 101 28.54 -3.79 -1.43
N VAL A 102 28.57 -4.80 -0.57
CA VAL A 102 28.21 -6.19 -0.84
C VAL A 102 27.17 -6.63 0.18
N THR A 103 26.19 -7.39 -0.29
CA THR A 103 25.21 -8.03 0.58
C THR A 103 25.70 -9.43 0.95
N ILE A 104 25.86 -9.70 2.25
CA ILE A 104 26.19 -11.01 2.80
C ILE A 104 24.99 -11.59 3.56
N SER A 105 24.92 -12.91 3.71
CA SER A 105 23.85 -13.60 4.44
C SER A 105 24.43 -14.58 5.46
N ASN A 106 23.95 -14.51 6.70
CA ASN A 106 24.39 -15.35 7.80
C ASN A 106 23.19 -15.97 8.53
N SER A 107 23.21 -17.29 8.66
CA SER A 107 22.15 -17.98 9.39
C SER A 107 22.18 -17.66 10.89
N VAL A 108 21.00 -17.45 11.46
CA VAL A 108 20.78 -17.21 12.88
C VAL A 108 20.63 -18.56 13.58
N PRO A 109 21.54 -18.91 14.51
CA PRO A 109 21.42 -20.16 15.27
C PRO A 109 20.12 -20.21 16.06
N ALA A 110 19.48 -21.38 16.14
CA ALA A 110 18.19 -21.55 16.82
C ALA A 110 18.19 -21.03 18.28
N ALA A 111 19.32 -21.11 18.98
CA ALA A 111 19.45 -20.58 20.35
C ALA A 111 19.38 -19.04 20.42
N ASN A 112 19.65 -18.35 19.31
CA ASN A 112 19.62 -16.90 19.19
C ASN A 112 18.30 -16.38 18.57
N GLN A 113 17.38 -17.26 18.15
CA GLN A 113 16.08 -16.89 17.57
C GLN A 113 15.07 -16.49 18.66
N VAL A 114 15.39 -15.44 19.42
CA VAL A 114 14.62 -14.97 20.58
C VAL A 114 14.43 -13.45 20.55
N ASN A 115 13.38 -12.99 21.21
CA ASN A 115 13.15 -11.57 21.45
C ASN A 115 14.27 -10.96 22.30
N GLY A 116 14.65 -9.72 22.01
CA GLY A 116 15.57 -8.94 22.83
C GLY A 116 17.04 -9.40 22.77
N SER A 117 17.49 -9.81 21.59
CA SER A 117 18.89 -10.14 21.33
C SER A 117 19.74 -8.88 21.10
N LEU A 118 21.06 -9.02 21.15
CA LEU A 118 22.01 -8.01 20.71
C LEU A 118 22.74 -8.50 19.46
N LEU A 119 22.91 -7.61 18.50
CA LEU A 119 23.75 -7.78 17.31
C LEU A 119 25.00 -6.92 17.50
N ARG A 120 26.17 -7.50 17.23
CA ARG A 120 27.46 -6.81 17.34
C ARG A 120 28.34 -7.06 16.13
N PHE A 121 28.88 -5.98 15.58
CA PHE A 121 29.97 -6.01 14.62
C PHE A 121 31.28 -5.80 15.36
N VAL A 122 32.26 -6.64 15.06
CA VAL A 122 33.60 -6.64 15.66
C VAL A 122 34.59 -6.37 14.56
N VAL A 123 35.48 -5.40 14.75
CA VAL A 123 36.66 -5.21 13.89
C VAL A 123 37.89 -5.35 14.77
N GLN A 124 38.83 -6.19 14.35
CA GLN A 124 40.05 -6.41 15.10
C GLN A 124 41.26 -6.40 14.17
N THR A 125 42.28 -5.63 14.55
CA THR A 125 43.48 -5.41 13.75
C THR A 125 44.77 -5.85 14.44
N ASP A 126 45.82 -5.98 13.64
CA ASP A 126 47.18 -6.33 14.03
C ASP A 126 48.09 -5.11 14.25
N ALA A 127 49.38 -5.35 14.48
CA ALA A 127 50.32 -4.29 14.83
C ALA A 127 50.88 -3.49 13.64
N SER A 128 50.48 -3.79 12.41
CA SER A 128 51.16 -3.33 11.19
C SER A 128 50.23 -2.76 10.11
N VAL A 129 49.78 -3.59 9.18
CA VAL A 129 49.00 -3.22 7.99
C VAL A 129 47.54 -3.14 8.41
N GLN A 130 46.87 -2.05 8.03
CA GLN A 130 45.50 -1.74 8.47
C GLN A 130 44.56 -1.48 7.30
N TYR A 131 44.93 -1.97 6.13
CA TYR A 131 44.30 -1.69 4.85
C TYR A 131 44.30 -2.96 4.02
N GLY A 132 43.30 -3.13 3.15
CA GLY A 132 43.30 -4.18 2.13
C GLY A 132 44.02 -3.73 0.87
N ASN A 133 43.92 -4.53 -0.18
CA ASN A 133 44.72 -4.36 -1.39
C ASN A 133 43.79 -4.05 -2.58
N PRO A 134 44.01 -2.93 -3.30
CA PRO A 134 45.19 -2.05 -3.25
C PRO A 134 45.11 -0.91 -2.23
N GLY A 135 45.99 -0.92 -1.23
CA GLY A 135 46.06 0.18 -0.26
C GLY A 135 46.77 1.44 -0.79
N GLY A 136 46.55 2.55 -0.08
CA GLY A 136 47.22 3.83 -0.33
C GLY A 136 46.70 4.56 -1.57
N ASN A 137 47.57 5.27 -2.33
CA ASN A 137 47.12 6.09 -3.47
C ASN A 137 46.55 5.30 -4.67
N ASN A 138 46.64 3.96 -4.64
CA ASN A 138 46.07 3.08 -5.66
C ASN A 138 44.72 2.49 -5.24
N ASP A 139 44.27 2.79 -4.02
CA ASP A 139 42.94 2.47 -3.53
C ASP A 139 41.90 3.24 -4.36
N PRO A 140 40.98 2.54 -5.06
CA PRO A 140 39.97 3.18 -5.89
C PRO A 140 38.97 4.04 -5.12
N ASP A 141 38.71 3.73 -3.85
CA ASP A 141 37.69 4.43 -3.05
C ASP A 141 38.25 5.17 -1.82
N SER A 142 39.53 4.96 -1.50
CA SER A 142 40.25 5.59 -0.38
C SER A 142 39.61 5.28 0.99
N ARG A 143 38.84 4.19 1.11
CA ARG A 143 38.09 3.81 2.31
C ARG A 143 38.66 2.55 2.95
N GLU A 144 39.33 2.77 4.06
CA GLU A 144 39.86 1.68 4.87
C GLU A 144 38.89 1.25 5.98
N GLY A 145 38.81 -0.06 6.24
CA GLY A 145 38.13 -0.62 7.41
C GLY A 145 36.88 -1.44 7.07
N PHE A 146 35.90 -1.39 7.97
CA PHE A 146 34.64 -2.14 7.83
C PHE A 146 33.46 -1.19 7.98
N SER A 147 32.64 -1.11 6.93
CA SER A 147 31.47 -0.24 6.87
C SER A 147 30.21 -1.09 6.89
N VAL A 148 29.22 -0.66 7.69
CA VAL A 148 27.89 -1.29 7.75
C VAL A 148 26.87 -0.26 7.30
N PHE A 149 26.14 -0.58 6.23
CA PHE A 149 25.12 0.29 5.65
C PHE A 149 23.75 -0.03 6.23
N ALA A 150 23.36 -1.31 6.19
CA ALA A 150 22.05 -1.79 6.63
C ALA A 150 22.08 -3.28 6.96
N TYR A 151 21.03 -3.76 7.61
CA TYR A 151 20.79 -5.18 7.87
C TYR A 151 19.30 -5.52 7.78
N ARG A 152 18.99 -6.79 7.46
CA ARG A 152 17.64 -7.32 7.34
C ARG A 152 17.50 -8.61 8.12
N THR A 153 16.32 -8.82 8.68
CA THR A 153 15.91 -10.11 9.25
C THR A 153 15.12 -10.88 8.22
N MET A 154 15.48 -12.13 7.96
CA MET A 154 14.86 -12.98 6.94
C MET A 154 14.07 -14.12 7.58
N ASP A 155 12.97 -14.52 6.94
CA ASP A 155 12.23 -15.72 7.29
C ASP A 155 12.79 -16.98 6.61
N TRP A 156 12.22 -18.13 6.96
CA TRP A 156 12.66 -19.44 6.48
C TRP A 156 12.47 -19.69 4.98
N ILE A 157 11.68 -18.86 4.29
CA ILE A 157 11.44 -18.92 2.84
C ILE A 157 12.44 -18.01 2.10
N GLY A 158 13.11 -17.11 2.82
CA GLY A 158 14.07 -16.13 2.30
C GLY A 158 13.46 -14.76 2.06
N ASP A 159 12.29 -14.47 2.62
CA ASP A 159 11.65 -13.15 2.50
C ASP A 159 12.10 -12.22 3.64
N PRO A 160 12.34 -10.92 3.37
CA PRO A 160 12.69 -9.95 4.40
C PRO A 160 11.49 -9.65 5.30
N ILE A 161 11.65 -9.86 6.61
CA ILE A 161 10.65 -9.51 7.63
C ILE A 161 10.75 -8.03 7.98
N ASN A 162 11.96 -7.53 8.19
CA ASN A 162 12.25 -6.14 8.53
C ASN A 162 13.62 -5.72 7.96
N ALA A 163 13.75 -4.42 7.68
CA ALA A 163 15.00 -3.80 7.23
C ALA A 163 15.38 -2.63 8.15
N TYR A 164 16.66 -2.51 8.46
CA TYR A 164 17.18 -1.55 9.42
C TYR A 164 18.47 -0.89 8.90
N THR A 165 18.65 0.38 9.23
CA THR A 165 19.96 1.04 9.19
C THR A 165 20.58 1.06 10.60
N ILE A 166 21.88 1.26 10.70
CA ILE A 166 22.53 1.44 12.02
C ILE A 166 22.02 2.75 12.62
N PRO A 167 21.39 2.72 13.80
CA PRO A 167 20.85 3.94 14.39
C PRO A 167 21.99 4.82 14.93
N ALA A 168 21.82 6.14 14.88
CA ALA A 168 22.85 7.09 15.33
C ALA A 168 23.19 6.97 16.83
N ASN A 169 22.33 6.31 17.62
CA ASN A 169 22.54 6.02 19.04
C ASN A 169 23.08 4.59 19.30
N ALA A 170 23.57 3.90 18.27
CA ALA A 170 24.21 2.59 18.43
C ALA A 170 25.37 2.67 19.43
N THR A 171 25.55 1.61 20.20
CA THR A 171 26.57 1.59 21.26
C THR A 171 27.92 1.17 20.66
N THR A 172 28.93 2.01 20.82
CA THR A 172 30.31 1.68 20.43
C THR A 172 31.19 1.48 21.66
N SER A 173 32.11 0.52 21.60
CA SER A 173 33.07 0.26 22.68
C SER A 173 34.39 -0.30 22.15
N GLY A 174 35.41 -0.35 23.04
CA GLY A 174 36.78 -0.72 22.67
C GLY A 174 37.59 0.49 22.21
N THR A 175 38.47 0.30 21.24
CA THR A 175 39.11 1.41 20.53
C THR A 175 38.04 2.06 19.63
N ASN A 176 37.50 3.19 20.08
CA ASN A 176 36.34 3.86 19.46
C ASN A 176 36.70 4.60 18.16
N ASP A 177 36.87 3.84 17.08
CA ASP A 177 37.10 4.37 15.73
C ASP A 177 35.84 4.31 14.84
N TRP A 178 34.71 3.84 15.38
CA TRP A 178 33.44 3.84 14.68
C TRP A 178 32.93 5.26 14.47
N GLN A 179 32.65 5.61 13.21
CA GLN A 179 32.08 6.89 12.82
C GLN A 179 30.70 6.68 12.22
N PHE A 180 29.70 7.42 12.69
CA PHE A 180 28.40 7.48 12.04
C PHE A 180 28.48 8.47 10.88
N LEU A 181 28.48 7.97 9.66
CA LEU A 181 28.54 8.78 8.44
C LEU A 181 27.14 8.88 7.83
N THR A 182 26.63 10.10 7.73
CA THR A 182 25.43 10.39 6.94
C THR A 182 25.87 10.86 5.58
N LEU A 183 25.63 10.04 4.55
CA LEU A 183 25.84 10.44 3.16
C LEU A 183 24.71 11.38 2.76
N ASN A 184 24.92 12.68 2.94
CA ASN A 184 24.08 13.71 2.35
C ASN A 184 24.43 13.86 0.85
N SER A 185 24.41 12.77 0.08
CA SER A 185 24.31 12.89 -1.38
C SER A 185 22.91 13.39 -1.67
N GLY A 186 22.79 14.52 -2.37
CA GLY A 186 21.53 15.22 -2.63
C GLY A 186 20.39 14.25 -2.87
N TYR A 187 19.49 14.19 -1.89
CA TYR A 187 18.24 13.47 -1.97
C TYR A 187 17.45 14.08 -3.13
N ILE A 188 17.47 13.43 -4.29
CA ILE A 188 16.35 13.54 -5.21
C ILE A 188 15.31 12.60 -4.65
N ASP A 189 14.38 13.19 -3.91
CA ASP A 189 13.08 12.61 -3.70
C ASP A 189 12.39 12.56 -5.07
N VAL A 190 12.49 11.43 -5.76
CA VAL A 190 11.42 11.10 -6.69
C VAL A 190 10.43 10.30 -5.88
N VAL A 191 9.58 11.03 -5.14
CA VAL A 191 8.35 10.44 -4.65
C VAL A 191 7.53 10.14 -5.89
N HIS A 192 7.53 8.89 -6.32
CA HIS A 192 6.45 8.40 -7.18
C HIS A 192 5.24 8.21 -6.27
N ASN A 193 4.35 9.19 -6.26
CA ASN A 193 3.07 9.06 -5.58
C ASN A 193 2.09 8.26 -6.46
N PHE A 194 0.92 7.91 -5.93
CA PHE A 194 -0.18 7.35 -6.73
C PHE A 194 -0.51 8.23 -7.97
N GLU A 195 -0.28 9.55 -7.85
CA GLU A 195 -0.40 10.54 -8.92
C GLU A 195 0.64 10.42 -10.04
N ASP A 196 1.74 9.69 -9.83
CA ASP A 196 2.77 9.40 -10.85
C ASP A 196 2.52 8.07 -11.59
N SER A 197 1.45 7.34 -11.24
CA SER A 197 0.94 6.29 -12.11
C SER A 197 0.12 6.93 -13.21
N THR A 198 0.62 6.91 -14.45
CA THR A 198 -0.28 7.07 -15.60
C THR A 198 -1.16 5.83 -15.64
N VAL A 199 -2.38 6.00 -15.16
CA VAL A 199 -3.37 4.93 -15.10
C VAL A 199 -3.74 4.54 -16.54
N SER A 200 -3.50 3.29 -16.91
CA SER A 200 -4.04 2.70 -18.13
C SER A 200 -5.53 2.46 -17.94
N SER A 201 -6.35 2.76 -18.96
CA SER A 201 -7.81 2.54 -18.99
C SER A 201 -8.23 1.23 -18.28
N PRO A 202 -9.38 1.20 -17.57
CA PRO A 202 -9.79 0.01 -16.81
C PRO A 202 -9.75 -1.24 -17.69
N GLU A 203 -9.21 -2.35 -17.18
CA GLU A 203 -9.22 -3.63 -17.91
C GLU A 203 -10.65 -4.24 -17.97
N SER A 204 -11.59 -3.67 -17.21
CA SER A 204 -12.98 -4.09 -17.11
C SER A 204 -13.92 -2.89 -17.01
N ASP A 205 -15.06 -2.93 -17.70
CA ASP A 205 -16.15 -1.95 -17.59
C ASP A 205 -16.91 -2.02 -16.25
N SER A 206 -16.55 -2.95 -15.34
CA SER A 206 -17.24 -3.18 -14.08
C SER A 206 -16.30 -3.66 -12.97
N GLU A 207 -16.51 -3.11 -11.77
CA GLU A 207 -15.94 -3.60 -10.53
C GLU A 207 -16.56 -4.94 -10.09
N PRO A 208 -15.82 -5.78 -9.35
CA PRO A 208 -16.32 -7.04 -8.82
C PRO A 208 -17.61 -6.88 -8.00
N GLY A 209 -18.62 -7.70 -8.31
CA GLY A 209 -19.90 -7.74 -7.59
C GLY A 209 -20.92 -6.68 -8.02
N TYR A 210 -20.50 -5.62 -8.73
CA TYR A 210 -21.42 -4.71 -9.40
C TYR A 210 -21.95 -5.35 -10.69
N THR A 211 -23.20 -5.05 -11.03
CA THR A 211 -23.82 -5.55 -12.26
C THR A 211 -24.66 -4.47 -12.95
N ASN A 212 -24.68 -4.52 -14.27
CA ASN A 212 -25.56 -3.69 -15.09
C ASN A 212 -26.94 -4.36 -15.23
N MET A 213 -28.01 -3.59 -15.08
CA MET A 213 -29.35 -4.00 -15.47
C MET A 213 -29.92 -3.00 -16.47
N TYR A 214 -30.21 -3.46 -17.69
CA TYR A 214 -30.78 -2.63 -18.74
C TYR A 214 -32.08 -3.21 -19.28
N ARG A 215 -33.06 -2.34 -19.48
CA ARG A 215 -34.37 -2.66 -20.07
C ARG A 215 -34.78 -1.53 -21.00
N TYR A 216 -35.01 -1.85 -22.27
CA TYR A 216 -35.49 -0.88 -23.24
C TYR A 216 -36.96 -0.52 -22.97
N SER A 217 -37.77 -1.51 -22.59
CA SER A 217 -39.15 -1.33 -22.12
C SER A 217 -39.40 -2.16 -20.87
N SER A 218 -40.51 -1.93 -20.17
CA SER A 218 -40.88 -2.68 -18.95
C SER A 218 -40.92 -4.20 -19.11
N SER A 219 -41.09 -4.69 -20.35
CA SER A 219 -41.21 -6.11 -20.68
C SER A 219 -40.10 -6.61 -21.62
N SER A 220 -39.15 -5.76 -22.02
CA SER A 220 -38.10 -6.11 -22.98
C SER A 220 -36.71 -5.84 -22.40
N MET A 221 -35.97 -6.92 -22.16
CA MET A 221 -34.53 -6.88 -21.96
C MET A 221 -33.84 -6.88 -23.32
N GLN A 222 -33.00 -5.89 -23.54
CA GLN A 222 -32.10 -5.81 -24.70
C GLN A 222 -30.66 -5.68 -24.18
N ALA A 223 -29.68 -5.78 -25.05
CA ALA A 223 -28.31 -5.42 -24.70
C ALA A 223 -28.07 -3.95 -25.10
N CYS A 224 -27.53 -3.15 -24.18
CA CYS A 224 -26.98 -1.85 -24.51
C CYS A 224 -25.45 -1.99 -24.65
N GLY A 225 -24.92 -1.57 -25.80
CA GLY A 225 -23.48 -1.64 -26.11
C GLY A 225 -22.76 -0.30 -26.00
N THR A 226 -23.42 0.76 -25.55
CA THR A 226 -22.87 2.13 -25.51
C THR A 226 -22.99 2.71 -24.12
N GLU A 227 -22.11 3.64 -23.78
CA GLU A 227 -22.16 4.37 -22.50
C GLU A 227 -23.39 5.31 -22.40
N ARG A 228 -24.18 5.45 -23.47
CA ARG A 228 -25.44 6.24 -23.50
C ARG A 228 -26.61 5.53 -22.82
N CYS A 229 -26.51 4.22 -22.60
CA CYS A 229 -27.53 3.42 -21.94
C CYS A 229 -26.99 2.32 -21.00
N LYS A 230 -25.66 2.25 -20.81
CA LYS A 230 -24.97 1.28 -19.95
C LYS A 230 -24.08 2.03 -18.96
N TRP A 231 -24.03 1.56 -17.71
CA TRP A 231 -23.07 2.02 -16.73
C TRP A 231 -21.71 1.40 -16.98
N VAL A 232 -20.66 2.22 -17.03
CA VAL A 232 -19.29 1.78 -17.24
C VAL A 232 -18.34 2.41 -16.23
N VAL A 233 -17.36 1.63 -15.78
CA VAL A 233 -16.19 2.17 -15.08
C VAL A 233 -15.31 2.84 -16.11
N SER A 234 -14.97 4.11 -15.89
CA SER A 234 -14.17 4.87 -16.86
C SER A 234 -13.55 6.11 -16.23
N GLU A 235 -12.58 6.69 -16.94
CA GLU A 235 -11.92 7.92 -16.53
C GLU A 235 -12.85 9.15 -16.57
N PRO A 236 -12.55 10.20 -15.77
CA PRO A 236 -13.20 11.50 -15.88
C PRO A 236 -13.04 12.10 -17.29
N SER A 237 -14.02 12.88 -17.73
CA SER A 237 -14.00 13.51 -19.06
C SER A 237 -14.37 14.98 -18.96
N SER A 238 -13.62 15.83 -19.67
CA SER A 238 -13.84 17.28 -19.70
C SER A 238 -15.01 17.73 -20.58
N LEU A 239 -15.63 16.81 -21.33
CA LEU A 239 -16.72 17.12 -22.27
C LEU A 239 -18.09 17.18 -21.58
N TYR A 240 -18.35 16.32 -20.59
CA TYR A 240 -19.64 16.25 -19.91
C TYR A 240 -19.54 15.46 -18.60
N GLY A 241 -19.73 16.12 -17.45
CA GLY A 241 -19.50 15.55 -16.12
C GLY A 241 -18.29 16.17 -15.41
N PRO A 242 -17.96 15.69 -14.20
CA PRO A 242 -16.85 16.22 -13.42
C PRO A 242 -15.50 15.92 -14.09
N GLN A 243 -14.55 16.84 -13.94
CA GLN A 243 -13.21 16.75 -14.54
C GLN A 243 -12.26 15.82 -13.76
N SER A 244 -12.70 15.34 -12.59
CA SER A 244 -11.99 14.38 -11.74
C SER A 244 -13.00 13.40 -11.12
N ALA A 245 -12.55 12.19 -10.82
CA ALA A 245 -13.28 11.25 -9.97
C ALA A 245 -13.17 11.70 -8.50
N ASN A 246 -14.08 11.26 -7.64
CA ASN A 246 -13.99 11.58 -6.22
C ASN A 246 -13.05 10.61 -5.47
N SER A 247 -12.85 9.41 -6.02
CA SER A 247 -11.77 8.49 -5.70
C SER A 247 -10.93 8.23 -6.96
N PHE A 248 -9.61 8.35 -6.84
CA PHE A 248 -8.72 8.15 -7.97
C PHE A 248 -8.59 6.65 -8.29
N PRO A 249 -8.63 6.19 -9.56
CA PRO A 249 -8.72 6.96 -10.81
C PRO A 249 -10.05 6.85 -11.58
N TYR A 250 -11.03 6.09 -11.11
CA TYR A 250 -12.19 5.70 -11.89
C TYR A 250 -13.50 5.85 -11.15
N MET A 251 -14.56 5.98 -11.94
CA MET A 251 -15.91 6.23 -11.48
C MET A 251 -16.89 5.51 -12.41
N TYR A 252 -18.05 5.15 -11.87
CA TYR A 252 -19.14 4.65 -12.71
C TYR A 252 -19.84 5.81 -13.39
N LYS A 253 -20.11 5.68 -14.70
CA LYS A 253 -20.87 6.69 -15.44
C LYS A 253 -21.84 6.11 -16.46
N ILE A 254 -22.88 6.87 -16.75
CA ILE A 254 -23.83 6.69 -17.84
C ILE A 254 -24.11 8.07 -18.48
N GLY A 255 -24.29 8.12 -19.79
CA GLY A 255 -24.63 9.34 -20.52
C GLY A 255 -23.44 10.10 -21.15
N VAL A 256 -22.39 9.39 -21.59
CA VAL A 256 -21.11 10.02 -21.96
C VAL A 256 -21.21 10.86 -23.24
N ASN A 257 -20.40 11.94 -23.32
CA ASN A 257 -20.46 13.02 -24.33
C ASN A 257 -21.78 13.81 -24.31
N GLY A 258 -22.42 13.87 -23.14
CA GLY A 258 -23.70 14.54 -22.92
C GLY A 258 -24.91 13.72 -23.34
N GLY A 259 -24.75 12.50 -23.85
CA GLY A 259 -25.86 11.82 -24.51
C GLY A 259 -26.44 10.63 -23.76
N THR A 260 -27.76 10.57 -23.61
CA THR A 260 -28.46 9.33 -23.20
C THR A 260 -29.38 8.84 -24.31
N ASP A 261 -29.60 7.53 -24.36
CA ASP A 261 -30.61 6.94 -25.26
C ASP A 261 -31.98 6.87 -24.56
N GLN A 262 -33.02 6.53 -25.32
CA GLN A 262 -34.33 6.24 -24.74
C GLN A 262 -34.33 4.82 -24.15
N PHE A 263 -34.73 4.68 -22.89
CA PHE A 263 -34.89 3.39 -22.21
C PHE A 263 -35.80 3.46 -20.99
N TYR A 264 -36.41 2.32 -20.67
CA TYR A 264 -37.21 2.17 -19.46
C TYR A 264 -36.36 2.20 -18.18
N GLU A 265 -35.25 1.47 -18.17
CA GLU A 265 -34.35 1.36 -17.02
C GLU A 265 -32.91 1.10 -17.47
N SER A 266 -31.97 1.86 -16.92
CA SER A 266 -30.56 1.47 -16.85
C SER A 266 -30.06 1.65 -15.44
N SER A 267 -29.62 0.56 -14.81
CA SER A 267 -29.29 0.51 -13.40
C SER A 267 -27.90 -0.05 -13.14
N LEU A 268 -27.15 0.63 -12.28
CA LEU A 268 -25.96 0.10 -11.63
C LEU A 268 -26.39 -0.58 -10.34
N VAL A 269 -26.29 -1.90 -10.28
CA VAL A 269 -26.68 -2.70 -9.11
C VAL A 269 -25.44 -3.01 -8.28
N THR A 270 -25.48 -2.70 -6.99
CA THR A 270 -24.38 -2.95 -6.05
C THR A 270 -24.23 -4.43 -5.73
N PRO A 271 -23.11 -4.88 -5.11
CA PRO A 271 -23.09 -6.12 -4.35
C PRO A 271 -24.15 -6.13 -3.24
N GLN A 272 -24.44 -7.31 -2.70
CA GLN A 272 -25.26 -7.44 -1.49
C GLN A 272 -24.41 -7.11 -0.25
N TYR A 273 -24.99 -6.36 0.68
CA TYR A 273 -24.37 -5.99 1.96
C TYR A 273 -25.17 -6.55 3.12
N THR A 274 -24.50 -7.18 4.08
CA THR A 274 -25.12 -7.56 5.35
C THR A 274 -25.00 -6.41 6.33
N VAL A 275 -26.13 -5.89 6.81
CA VAL A 275 -26.16 -4.79 7.77
C VAL A 275 -25.80 -5.32 9.16
N SER A 276 -24.91 -4.62 9.85
CA SER A 276 -24.50 -4.99 11.21
C SER A 276 -25.69 -5.10 12.16
N SER A 277 -25.70 -6.10 13.02
CA SER A 277 -26.71 -6.25 14.08
C SER A 277 -26.42 -5.42 15.34
N ILE A 278 -25.22 -4.84 15.44
CA ILE A 278 -24.72 -4.23 16.68
C ILE A 278 -24.25 -2.77 16.53
N GLY A 279 -23.95 -2.32 15.32
CA GLY A 279 -23.50 -0.95 15.05
C GLY A 279 -24.52 -0.16 14.24
N GLU A 280 -24.42 1.17 14.28
CA GLU A 280 -25.11 2.00 13.30
C GLU A 280 -24.41 1.87 11.94
N SER A 281 -25.22 1.82 10.88
CA SER A 281 -24.74 1.68 9.52
C SER A 281 -25.50 2.61 8.59
N SER A 282 -24.80 3.24 7.66
CA SER A 282 -25.40 3.99 6.55
C SER A 282 -24.87 3.47 5.22
N PHE A 283 -25.71 3.48 4.19
CA PHE A 283 -25.27 3.32 2.82
C PHE A 283 -24.84 4.69 2.30
N ALA A 284 -23.60 4.81 1.86
CA ALA A 284 -23.00 6.06 1.44
C ALA A 284 -22.50 5.98 0.00
N TRP A 285 -22.59 7.10 -0.72
CA TRP A 285 -22.03 7.26 -2.04
C TRP A 285 -21.77 8.73 -2.35
N ASP A 286 -20.95 8.99 -3.34
CA ASP A 286 -20.78 10.29 -3.95
C ASP A 286 -21.38 10.30 -5.35
N MET A 287 -21.94 11.43 -5.73
CA MET A 287 -22.60 11.58 -7.03
C MET A 287 -22.39 12.95 -7.65
N SER A 288 -22.18 12.95 -8.97
CA SER A 288 -22.36 14.12 -9.83
C SER A 288 -23.38 13.79 -10.93
N VAL A 289 -24.47 14.55 -10.99
CA VAL A 289 -25.63 14.26 -11.84
C VAL A 289 -26.16 15.50 -12.53
N CYS A 290 -26.25 15.43 -13.85
CA CYS A 290 -26.95 16.40 -14.67
C CYS A 290 -27.76 15.67 -15.74
N LEU A 291 -29.08 15.73 -15.64
CA LEU A 291 -30.03 15.09 -16.55
C LEU A 291 -31.03 16.15 -17.04
N ASP A 292 -30.59 17.12 -17.83
CA ASP A 292 -31.40 18.30 -18.15
C ASP A 292 -32.31 18.09 -19.38
N TYR A 293 -33.34 17.27 -19.20
CA TYR A 293 -34.37 17.11 -20.23
C TYR A 293 -35.78 17.24 -19.67
N GLY A 294 -36.35 18.44 -19.83
CA GLY A 294 -37.69 18.79 -19.39
C GLY A 294 -37.83 20.23 -18.91
N THR A 295 -39.06 20.68 -18.63
CA THR A 295 -39.31 21.98 -17.95
C THR A 295 -40.57 21.91 -17.08
N GLY A 296 -40.54 22.56 -15.92
CA GLY A 296 -41.67 22.56 -14.98
C GLY A 296 -42.08 21.14 -14.59
N ALA A 297 -43.38 20.83 -14.68
CA ALA A 297 -43.90 19.50 -14.35
C ALA A 297 -43.47 18.37 -15.31
N TYR A 298 -42.78 18.68 -16.41
CA TYR A 298 -42.44 17.74 -17.48
C TYR A 298 -40.97 17.34 -17.44
N VAL A 299 -40.54 16.63 -16.40
CA VAL A 299 -39.18 16.05 -16.31
C VAL A 299 -39.16 14.64 -16.86
N TYR A 300 -38.33 14.38 -17.86
CA TYR A 300 -38.39 13.18 -18.68
C TYR A 300 -37.22 12.21 -18.51
N VAL A 301 -36.12 12.69 -17.93
CA VAL A 301 -34.91 11.92 -17.66
C VAL A 301 -34.54 12.15 -16.20
N GLY A 302 -34.27 11.07 -15.48
CA GLY A 302 -34.03 11.14 -14.05
C GLY A 302 -33.43 9.88 -13.47
N GLY A 303 -32.74 10.05 -12.35
CA GLY A 303 -32.12 8.99 -11.57
C GLY A 303 -32.71 8.89 -10.18
N ALA A 304 -32.88 7.69 -9.65
CA ALA A 304 -33.27 7.46 -8.26
C ALA A 304 -32.54 6.27 -7.66
N LEU A 305 -32.44 6.25 -6.33
CA LEU A 305 -31.93 5.09 -5.60
C LEU A 305 -33.08 4.12 -5.33
N TRP A 306 -32.83 2.84 -5.55
CA TRP A 306 -33.74 1.76 -5.20
C TRP A 306 -33.01 0.74 -4.33
N MET A 307 -33.74 0.11 -3.42
CA MET A 307 -33.21 -0.94 -2.57
C MET A 307 -34.09 -2.18 -2.55
N ARG A 308 -33.50 -3.32 -2.24
CA ARG A 308 -34.23 -4.52 -1.84
C ARG A 308 -33.63 -5.11 -0.58
N VAL A 309 -34.47 -5.70 0.24
CA VAL A 309 -34.10 -6.33 1.51
C VAL A 309 -34.36 -7.83 1.41
N ASN A 310 -33.39 -8.65 1.85
CA ASN A 310 -33.46 -10.11 1.89
C ASN A 310 -33.93 -10.74 0.57
N GLY A 311 -33.45 -10.21 -0.57
CA GLY A 311 -33.82 -10.67 -1.91
C GLY A 311 -35.25 -10.34 -2.35
N GLY A 312 -35.96 -9.48 -1.62
CA GLY A 312 -37.31 -9.03 -1.91
C GLY A 312 -37.45 -8.17 -3.19
N GLN A 313 -38.60 -7.52 -3.31
CA GLN A 313 -38.87 -6.60 -4.43
C GLN A 313 -38.08 -5.30 -4.29
N TRP A 314 -37.72 -4.70 -5.42
CA TRP A 314 -37.12 -3.37 -5.46
C TRP A 314 -38.13 -2.32 -5.01
N GLN A 315 -37.70 -1.47 -4.10
CA GLN A 315 -38.45 -0.34 -3.57
C GLN A 315 -37.66 0.95 -3.82
N HIS A 316 -38.37 2.01 -4.20
CA HIS A 316 -37.79 3.34 -4.32
C HIS A 316 -37.38 3.83 -2.93
N VAL A 317 -36.19 4.41 -2.82
CA VAL A 317 -35.67 4.97 -1.57
C VAL A 317 -35.98 6.45 -1.55
N ASP A 318 -36.78 6.88 -0.57
CA ASP A 318 -37.01 8.30 -0.31
C ASP A 318 -35.71 8.96 0.15
N HIS A 319 -35.35 10.09 -0.46
CA HIS A 319 -34.13 10.81 -0.12
C HIS A 319 -34.38 12.33 -0.17
N PRO A 320 -34.00 13.10 0.88
CA PRO A 320 -34.33 14.53 0.99
C PRO A 320 -33.66 15.42 -0.07
N SER A 321 -32.64 14.91 -0.75
CA SER A 321 -31.92 15.66 -1.79
C SER A 321 -32.54 15.53 -3.19
N TYR A 322 -33.64 14.78 -3.36
CA TYR A 322 -34.32 14.75 -4.66
C TYR A 322 -34.79 16.15 -5.02
N THR A 323 -34.59 16.51 -6.29
CA THR A 323 -34.83 17.89 -6.77
C THR A 323 -36.11 18.00 -7.57
N ASP A 324 -36.63 16.88 -8.07
CA ASP A 324 -37.81 16.86 -8.93
C ASP A 324 -38.53 15.51 -8.86
N ARG A 325 -39.65 15.40 -9.59
CA ARG A 325 -40.43 14.18 -9.76
C ARG A 325 -40.54 13.85 -11.24
N GLN A 326 -40.20 12.62 -11.63
CA GLN A 326 -40.27 12.22 -13.03
C GLN A 326 -41.72 12.28 -13.52
N TYR A 327 -41.96 12.94 -14.66
CA TYR A 327 -43.29 13.03 -15.23
C TYR A 327 -43.86 11.65 -15.49
N SER A 328 -44.98 11.34 -14.83
CA SER A 328 -45.69 10.09 -14.99
C SER A 328 -46.50 10.07 -16.28
N SER A 329 -46.33 9.04 -17.11
CA SER A 329 -47.17 8.78 -18.27
C SER A 329 -47.57 7.32 -18.31
N THR A 330 -48.82 7.01 -18.67
CA THR A 330 -49.26 5.64 -18.93
C THR A 330 -49.13 5.24 -20.41
N SER A 331 -48.40 6.04 -21.20
CA SER A 331 -48.15 5.78 -22.63
C SER A 331 -46.98 4.81 -22.84
N ILE A 332 -46.63 4.51 -24.11
CA ILE A 332 -45.67 3.46 -24.47
C ILE A 332 -44.22 3.75 -24.03
N SER A 333 -43.94 4.94 -23.49
CA SER A 333 -42.60 5.40 -23.12
C SER A 333 -42.53 5.80 -21.63
N TYR A 334 -43.15 5.03 -20.74
CA TYR A 334 -42.94 5.19 -19.30
C TYR A 334 -41.61 4.57 -18.87
N THR A 335 -41.10 4.98 -17.72
CA THR A 335 -39.81 4.55 -17.17
C THR A 335 -39.97 3.94 -15.78
N ILE A 336 -38.91 3.32 -15.27
CA ILE A 336 -38.88 2.77 -13.90
C ILE A 336 -39.19 3.82 -12.82
N ASN A 337 -38.85 5.09 -13.08
CA ASN A 337 -38.96 6.19 -12.13
C ASN A 337 -40.22 7.04 -12.34
N ASP A 338 -41.11 6.68 -13.26
CA ASP A 338 -42.33 7.46 -13.54
C ASP A 338 -43.14 7.74 -12.26
N GLY A 339 -43.38 9.03 -12.00
CA GLY A 339 -44.10 9.48 -10.81
C GLY A 339 -43.29 9.43 -9.51
N GLN A 340 -42.02 8.99 -9.54
CA GLN A 340 -41.13 8.95 -8.38
C GLN A 340 -40.27 10.20 -8.28
N GLU A 341 -39.79 10.47 -7.07
CA GLU A 341 -38.81 11.54 -6.82
C GLU A 341 -37.43 11.12 -7.35
N ILE A 342 -36.73 12.08 -7.96
CA ILE A 342 -35.52 11.83 -8.73
C ILE A 342 -34.49 12.94 -8.53
N TRP A 343 -33.24 12.59 -8.80
CA TRP A 343 -32.21 13.55 -9.17
C TRP A 343 -32.27 13.81 -10.68
N THR A 344 -32.15 15.09 -11.04
CA THR A 344 -32.08 15.53 -12.44
C THR A 344 -31.03 16.61 -12.62
N ARG A 345 -31.29 17.85 -12.19
CA ARG A 345 -30.46 19.03 -12.52
C ARG A 345 -29.55 19.50 -11.39
N VAL A 346 -28.98 18.58 -10.62
CA VAL A 346 -28.21 18.93 -9.42
C VAL A 346 -26.89 19.63 -9.78
N HIS A 347 -26.14 19.07 -10.74
CA HIS A 347 -24.78 19.50 -11.09
C HIS A 347 -24.66 20.04 -12.53
N CYS A 348 -25.75 20.50 -13.15
CA CYS A 348 -25.78 20.81 -14.60
C CYS A 348 -24.88 21.95 -15.10
N ASN A 349 -24.16 22.64 -14.22
CA ASN A 349 -23.16 23.64 -14.56
C ASN A 349 -21.98 23.60 -13.59
N SER A 350 -21.71 22.42 -13.03
CA SER A 350 -20.65 22.24 -12.05
C SER A 350 -19.87 20.95 -12.31
N ASN A 351 -18.62 20.94 -11.87
CA ASN A 351 -17.78 19.75 -11.79
C ASN A 351 -17.78 19.15 -10.37
N ASP A 352 -18.65 19.66 -9.50
CA ASP A 352 -18.70 19.25 -8.10
C ASP A 352 -19.29 17.85 -7.94
N TRP A 353 -18.94 17.28 -6.79
CA TRP A 353 -19.48 16.05 -6.25
C TRP A 353 -20.13 16.35 -4.91
N ASP A 354 -21.30 15.77 -4.69
CA ASP A 354 -21.96 15.78 -3.39
C ASP A 354 -21.92 14.36 -2.79
N SER A 355 -21.85 14.30 -1.47
CA SER A 355 -21.93 13.07 -0.68
C SER A 355 -23.34 12.85 -0.15
N TYR A 356 -23.80 11.60 -0.24
CA TYR A 356 -25.15 11.20 0.11
C TYR A 356 -25.13 9.97 1.01
N GLU A 357 -26.10 9.89 1.93
CA GLU A 357 -26.22 8.76 2.85
C GLU A 357 -27.67 8.38 3.12
N VAL A 358 -27.92 7.08 3.24
CA VAL A 358 -29.18 6.51 3.71
C VAL A 358 -28.94 5.76 5.00
N ASP A 359 -29.69 6.11 6.04
CA ASP A 359 -29.66 5.41 7.32
C ASP A 359 -30.21 3.98 7.20
N LEU A 360 -29.43 3.00 7.66
CA LEU A 360 -29.80 1.58 7.65
C LEU A 360 -30.17 1.05 9.03
N SER A 361 -30.38 1.91 10.02
CA SER A 361 -30.72 1.55 11.40
C SER A 361 -31.91 0.57 11.50
N GLN A 362 -32.88 0.68 10.59
CA GLN A 362 -34.07 -0.18 10.56
C GLN A 362 -33.84 -1.57 9.93
N TYR A 363 -32.70 -1.79 9.28
CA TYR A 363 -32.37 -3.02 8.54
C TYR A 363 -31.27 -3.83 9.25
N LYS A 364 -31.03 -3.60 10.54
CA LYS A 364 -29.99 -4.28 11.32
C LYS A 364 -30.15 -5.81 11.25
N GLY A 365 -29.11 -6.50 10.79
CA GLY A 365 -29.10 -7.95 10.61
C GLY A 365 -29.73 -8.45 9.32
N ASP A 366 -30.28 -7.56 8.48
CA ASP A 366 -30.79 -7.92 7.16
C ASP A 366 -29.70 -7.79 6.08
N ASP A 367 -29.94 -8.47 4.97
CA ASP A 367 -29.18 -8.28 3.74
C ASP A 367 -29.86 -7.23 2.85
N VAL A 368 -29.12 -6.18 2.49
CA VAL A 368 -29.59 -5.11 1.62
C VAL A 368 -28.80 -5.08 0.31
N GLN A 369 -29.47 -4.69 -0.77
CA GLN A 369 -28.81 -4.41 -2.04
C GLN A 369 -29.44 -3.18 -2.66
N PHE A 370 -28.62 -2.35 -3.29
CA PHE A 370 -29.04 -1.09 -3.89
C PHE A 370 -28.88 -1.13 -5.41
N LYS A 371 -29.61 -0.25 -6.08
CA LYS A 371 -29.35 0.10 -7.47
C LYS A 371 -29.56 1.59 -7.72
N PHE A 372 -28.67 2.19 -8.48
CA PHE A 372 -28.83 3.53 -9.04
C PHE A 372 -29.59 3.39 -10.35
N ALA A 373 -30.89 3.68 -10.34
CA ALA A 373 -31.78 3.42 -11.47
C ALA A 373 -32.05 4.71 -12.24
N MET A 374 -31.60 4.74 -13.49
CA MET A 374 -31.89 5.81 -14.43
C MET A 374 -33.07 5.43 -15.33
N GLY A 375 -33.98 6.36 -15.54
CA GLY A 375 -35.07 6.25 -16.51
C GLY A 375 -35.02 7.41 -17.50
N ALA A 376 -34.96 7.10 -18.81
CA ALA A 376 -34.87 8.11 -19.86
C ALA A 376 -36.02 7.92 -20.87
N ARG A 377 -37.08 8.72 -20.73
CA ARG A 377 -38.24 8.63 -21.64
C ARG A 377 -37.87 8.93 -23.08
N PHE A 378 -36.94 9.86 -23.28
CA PHE A 378 -36.45 10.28 -24.58
C PHE A 378 -34.92 10.28 -24.55
N SER A 379 -34.32 10.13 -25.73
CA SER A 379 -32.90 10.38 -25.90
C SER A 379 -32.59 11.85 -25.63
N ASP A 380 -31.49 12.11 -24.95
CA ASP A 380 -31.03 13.46 -24.66
C ASP A 380 -29.58 13.65 -25.12
N ALA A 381 -29.18 14.91 -25.29
CA ALA A 381 -27.84 15.34 -25.67
C ALA A 381 -27.14 16.17 -24.59
N ASN A 382 -27.79 16.41 -23.44
CA ASN A 382 -27.19 17.01 -22.24
C ASN A 382 -27.60 16.27 -20.94
N SER A 383 -27.25 14.99 -20.87
CA SER A 383 -27.50 14.14 -19.71
C SER A 383 -26.32 13.22 -19.40
N GLY A 384 -25.92 13.17 -18.14
CA GLY A 384 -24.89 12.30 -17.60
C GLY A 384 -25.04 12.11 -16.09
N TRP A 385 -24.76 10.90 -15.62
CA TRP A 385 -24.81 10.55 -14.20
C TRP A 385 -23.57 9.75 -13.82
N HIS A 386 -22.89 10.23 -12.78
CA HIS A 386 -21.63 9.74 -12.27
C HIS A 386 -21.74 9.36 -10.79
N ILE A 387 -21.18 8.21 -10.44
CA ILE A 387 -21.25 7.60 -9.11
C ILE A 387 -19.87 7.13 -8.68
N ASP A 388 -19.53 7.38 -7.41
CA ASP A 388 -18.25 7.01 -6.80
C ASP A 388 -18.41 6.72 -5.30
N ASN A 389 -17.38 6.18 -4.65
CA ASN A 389 -17.30 5.93 -3.20
C ASN A 389 -18.52 5.20 -2.59
N VAL A 390 -19.06 4.25 -3.34
CA VAL A 390 -20.25 3.49 -2.94
C VAL A 390 -19.90 2.42 -1.91
N GLY A 391 -20.55 2.44 -0.75
CA GLY A 391 -20.35 1.41 0.26
C GLY A 391 -21.19 1.58 1.52
N ILE A 392 -20.96 0.69 2.50
CA ILE A 392 -21.56 0.79 3.83
C ILE A 392 -20.57 1.44 4.78
N LYS A 393 -20.95 2.55 5.40
CA LYS A 393 -20.26 3.11 6.56
C LYS A 393 -20.80 2.42 7.81
N GLN A 394 -19.92 1.82 8.60
CA GLN A 394 -20.30 1.17 9.84
C GLN A 394 -19.54 1.81 11.01
N GLY A 395 -20.26 2.25 12.03
CA GLY A 395 -19.66 2.65 13.30
C GLY A 395 -19.10 1.42 14.01
N ASN A 396 -17.78 1.29 14.07
CA ASN A 396 -17.12 0.21 14.80
C ASN A 396 -16.50 0.77 16.09
N PHE A 397 -17.06 0.37 17.24
CA PHE A 397 -16.52 0.72 18.54
C PHE A 397 -15.63 -0.43 19.02
N SER A 398 -14.35 -0.17 19.23
CA SER A 398 -13.35 -1.18 19.60
C SER A 398 -13.59 -1.82 20.97
N GLN A 399 -14.49 -1.27 21.80
CA GLN A 399 -14.94 -1.84 23.08
C GLN A 399 -16.40 -1.43 23.41
N PRO A 400 -17.19 -2.28 24.09
CA PRO A 400 -18.47 -1.86 24.68
C PRO A 400 -18.22 -0.84 25.79
N GLY A 401 -18.49 0.44 25.50
CA GLY A 401 -18.53 1.52 26.47
C GLY A 401 -19.94 1.71 27.03
N SER A 402 -20.05 2.16 28.29
CA SER A 402 -21.31 2.66 28.83
C SER A 402 -21.39 4.17 28.64
N TRP A 403 -22.51 4.65 28.09
CA TRP A 403 -22.81 6.07 28.03
C TRP A 403 -23.30 6.54 29.40
N THR A 404 -22.55 7.42 30.04
CA THR A 404 -23.05 8.20 31.18
C THR A 404 -23.34 9.61 30.68
N SER A 405 -24.60 10.00 30.68
CA SER A 405 -24.96 11.41 30.53
C SER A 405 -24.64 12.15 31.83
N PRO A 406 -24.26 13.44 31.78
CA PRO A 406 -24.18 14.25 32.99
C PRO A 406 -25.54 14.26 33.69
N ILE A 407 -25.54 14.07 35.01
CA ILE A 407 -26.73 14.25 35.83
C ILE A 407 -27.08 15.74 35.77
N PHE A 408 -28.21 16.10 35.16
CA PHE A 408 -28.73 17.46 35.31
C PHE A 408 -29.34 17.56 36.71
N SER A 409 -28.87 18.52 37.51
CA SER A 409 -29.58 18.88 38.75
C SER A 409 -30.80 19.70 38.39
N ILE A 410 -31.97 19.22 38.80
CA ILE A 410 -33.14 20.08 38.96
C ILE A 410 -32.90 20.83 40.27
N SER A 411 -32.50 22.10 40.17
CA SER A 411 -32.65 23.08 41.24
C SER A 411 -33.93 23.87 41.03
#